data_AF-A0A178EUS1-F1
#
_entry.id   AF-A0A178EUS1-F1
#
_cell.length_a   1.000
_cell.length_b   1.000
_cell.length_c   1.000
_cell.angle_alpha   90.00
_cell.angle_beta   90.00
_cell.angle_gamma   90.00
#
_symmetry.space_group_name_H-M   'P 1'
#
loop_
_entity.id
_entity.type
_entity.pdbx_description
1 polymer ?
#
loop_
_entity_poly.entity_id
_entity_poly.type
_entity_poly.pdbx_seq_one_letter_code
_entity_poly.pdbx_strand_id
1 'polypeptide(L)'
;MPKLRTLPFWLAIKVFIRRIIYKLKTPLNLRGSIAILRHNHKHPYLTLLRLFVPWPTWRFPLPEPVPAKEMLGNEALMNRRRCSFNKYMSVPIWRIRDTPLRSLHRLYESMASGEYTPIGRETEYFWYRGWPLETIEDPQDPDPIRYAIIASLVEELVTAFNWRLSLGMRRDHQHVLRSSDDDPYPPYIPLSGPTWTEHVPPIMPEHLECLPLGFTNEEHQLVLEEKGCNKIFLKRNIVTNVGWLYTI
;
A
#
# COMPACT_ATOMS: atom_id res chain seq x y z
N MET A 1 13.97 22.78 35.23
CA MET A 1 12.57 22.97 34.77
C MET A 1 11.84 23.85 35.77
N PRO A 2 11.16 24.94 35.37
CA PRO A 2 10.48 25.82 36.32
C PRO A 2 9.32 25.06 36.96
N LYS A 3 9.28 25.02 38.30
CA LYS A 3 8.13 24.52 39.05
C LYS A 3 6.95 25.43 38.70
N LEU A 4 5.80 24.85 38.29
CA LEU A 4 4.54 25.56 37.96
C LEU A 4 4.05 26.56 39.02
N ARG A 5 4.68 26.62 40.20
CA ARG A 5 4.38 27.49 41.33
C ARG A 5 4.82 28.95 41.18
N THR A 6 5.63 29.32 40.18
CA THR A 6 6.09 30.71 39.99
C THR A 6 5.39 31.47 38.86
N LEU A 7 4.37 30.88 38.24
CA LEU A 7 3.63 31.49 37.15
C LEU A 7 2.33 32.14 37.66
N PRO A 8 1.92 33.31 37.14
CA PRO A 8 0.60 33.87 37.47
C PRO A 8 -0.49 32.85 37.10
N PHE A 9 -1.53 32.76 37.93
CA PHE A 9 -2.57 31.72 37.88
C PHE A 9 -3.12 31.46 36.47
N TRP A 10 -3.35 32.52 35.69
CA TRP A 10 -3.82 32.41 34.31
C TRP A 10 -2.80 31.74 33.36
N LEU A 11 -1.51 32.02 33.52
CA LEU A 11 -0.45 31.34 32.77
C LEU A 11 -0.30 29.87 33.20
N ALA A 12 -0.44 29.59 34.51
CA ALA A 12 -0.42 28.22 35.03
C ALA A 12 -1.60 27.40 34.48
N ILE A 13 -2.81 27.97 34.46
CA ILE A 13 -3.99 27.38 33.79
C ILE A 13 -3.72 27.18 32.31
N LYS A 14 -3.18 28.18 31.61
CA LYS A 14 -2.89 28.08 30.18
C LYS A 14 -1.89 26.97 29.88
N VAL A 15 -0.82 26.83 30.68
CA VAL A 15 0.18 25.75 30.56
C VAL A 15 -0.43 24.39 30.93
N PHE A 16 -1.29 24.34 31.94
CA PHE A 16 -1.98 23.12 32.36
C PHE A 16 -2.97 22.64 31.29
N ILE A 17 -3.81 23.52 30.76
CA ILE A 17 -4.69 23.25 29.62
C ILE A 17 -3.85 22.82 28.41
N ARG A 18 -2.75 23.53 28.09
CA ARG A 18 -1.83 23.11 27.02
C ARG A 18 -1.31 21.70 27.26
N ARG A 19 -0.88 21.38 28.48
CA ARG A 19 -0.38 20.05 28.86
C ARG A 19 -1.44 18.97 28.74
N ILE A 20 -2.66 19.22 29.21
CA ILE A 20 -3.78 18.28 29.05
C ILE A 20 -4.04 18.04 27.57
N ILE A 21 -4.14 19.11 26.79
CA ILE A 21 -4.33 19.07 25.35
C ILE A 21 -3.20 18.33 24.62
N TYR A 22 -1.93 18.49 25.04
CA TYR A 22 -0.80 17.76 24.47
C TYR A 22 -0.72 16.30 24.95
N LYS A 23 -1.24 15.99 26.14
CA LYS A 23 -1.35 14.63 26.68
C LYS A 23 -2.55 13.87 26.13
N LEU A 24 -3.60 14.57 25.67
CA LEU A 24 -4.73 14.03 24.93
C LEU A 24 -4.25 13.62 23.52
N LYS A 25 -3.45 12.55 23.45
CA LYS A 25 -3.17 11.83 22.22
C LYS A 25 -4.46 11.09 21.84
N THR A 26 -5.29 11.74 21.04
CA THR A 26 -6.41 11.05 20.41
C THR A 26 -5.86 10.14 19.31
N PRO A 27 -6.41 8.93 19.11
CA PRO A 27 -5.93 7.99 18.10
C PRO A 27 -5.97 8.59 16.68
N LEU A 28 -6.84 9.59 16.47
CA LEU A 28 -7.01 10.29 15.20
C LEU A 28 -5.96 11.38 14.93
N ASN A 29 -5.16 11.79 15.93
CA ASN A 29 -4.13 12.82 15.81
C ASN A 29 -4.55 14.01 14.92
N LEU A 30 -5.69 14.63 15.24
CA LEU A 30 -6.33 15.63 14.36
C LEU A 30 -5.41 16.84 14.08
N ARG A 31 -4.60 17.24 15.06
CA ARG A 31 -3.64 18.35 14.89
C ARG A 31 -2.54 18.00 13.91
N GLY A 32 -1.95 16.80 14.03
CA GLY A 32 -0.99 16.30 13.05
C GLY A 32 -1.61 16.16 11.67
N SER A 33 -2.84 15.66 11.59
CA SER A 33 -3.61 15.56 10.34
C SER A 33 -3.79 16.92 9.66
N ILE A 34 -4.18 17.95 10.41
CA ILE A 34 -4.31 19.32 9.87
C ILE A 34 -2.96 19.86 9.40
N ALA A 35 -1.89 19.64 10.17
CA ALA A 35 -0.54 20.09 9.79
C ALA A 35 -0.11 19.46 8.45
N ILE A 36 -0.34 18.16 8.27
CA ILE A 36 -0.06 17.44 7.02
C ILE A 36 -0.92 18.01 5.88
N LEU A 37 -2.23 18.16 6.08
CA LEU A 37 -3.17 18.62 5.05
C LEU A 37 -2.90 20.07 4.61
N ARG A 38 -2.36 20.93 5.48
CA ARG A 38 -2.00 22.32 5.16
C ARG A 38 -0.97 22.44 4.04
N HIS A 39 -0.12 21.43 3.84
CA HIS A 39 0.91 21.47 2.80
C HIS A 39 0.36 21.26 1.39
N ASN A 40 -0.82 20.64 1.24
CA ASN A 40 -1.37 20.24 -0.06
C ASN A 40 -2.74 20.82 -0.37
N HIS A 41 -3.48 21.28 0.64
CA HIS A 41 -4.85 21.73 0.46
C HIS A 41 -5.00 23.20 0.86
N LYS A 42 -5.61 23.96 -0.03
CA LYS A 42 -6.04 25.35 0.23
C LYS A 42 -6.97 25.44 1.45
N HIS A 43 -7.79 24.41 1.68
CA HIS A 43 -8.78 24.33 2.76
C HIS A 43 -8.59 23.07 3.62
N PRO A 44 -7.56 23.00 4.49
CA PRO A 44 -7.16 21.78 5.18
C PRO A 44 -8.21 21.28 6.19
N TYR A 45 -8.93 22.20 6.85
CA TYR A 45 -10.01 21.85 7.78
C TYR A 45 -11.21 21.25 7.07
N LEU A 46 -11.59 21.81 5.91
CA LEU A 46 -12.64 21.27 5.07
C LEU A 46 -12.26 19.89 4.52
N THR A 47 -11.02 19.71 4.07
CA THR A 47 -10.51 18.40 3.65
C THR A 47 -10.58 17.39 4.78
N LEU A 48 -10.15 17.76 5.99
CA LEU A 48 -10.25 16.87 7.15
C LEU A 48 -11.72 16.50 7.44
N LEU A 49 -12.63 17.47 7.43
CA LEU A 49 -14.06 17.22 7.63
C LEU A 49 -14.61 16.26 6.57
N ARG A 50 -14.22 16.43 5.30
CA ARG A 50 -14.60 15.51 4.20
C ARG A 50 -14.10 14.08 4.43
N LEU A 51 -12.95 13.88 5.07
CA LEU A 51 -12.47 12.53 5.42
C LEU A 51 -13.38 11.82 6.44
N PHE A 52 -14.18 12.55 7.21
CA PHE A 52 -15.17 11.96 8.12
C PHE A 52 -16.53 11.71 7.45
N VAL A 53 -16.79 12.28 6.26
CA VAL A 53 -18.08 12.11 5.57
C VAL A 53 -18.16 10.69 4.99
N PRO A 54 -19.10 9.83 5.43
CA PRO A 54 -19.14 8.41 5.08
C PRO A 54 -19.75 8.12 3.69
N TRP A 55 -19.61 9.01 2.71
CA TRP A 55 -20.27 8.89 1.41
C TRP A 55 -19.33 8.35 0.32
N PRO A 56 -19.76 7.40 -0.54
CA PRO A 56 -21.02 6.63 -0.47
C PRO A 56 -21.00 5.53 0.59
N THR A 57 -19.81 5.09 1.03
CA THR A 57 -19.62 4.13 2.12
C THR A 57 -18.50 4.60 3.07
N TRP A 58 -18.39 3.96 4.24
CA TRP A 58 -17.31 4.26 5.19
C TRP A 58 -15.93 3.96 4.61
N ARG A 59 -15.77 2.90 3.82
CA ARG A 59 -14.52 2.64 3.11
C ARG A 59 -14.42 3.53 1.89
N PHE A 60 -13.21 3.94 1.53
CA PHE A 60 -13.06 4.67 0.28
C PHE A 60 -13.28 3.73 -0.91
N PRO A 61 -14.08 4.14 -1.90
CA PRO A 61 -14.23 3.37 -3.12
C PRO A 61 -12.90 3.31 -3.87
N LEU A 62 -12.78 2.30 -4.72
CA LEU A 62 -11.68 2.23 -5.67
C LEU A 62 -11.76 3.48 -6.58
N PRO A 63 -10.65 4.22 -6.78
CA PRO A 63 -10.63 5.29 -7.76
C PRO A 63 -10.87 4.69 -9.16
N GLU A 64 -11.34 5.52 -10.09
CA GLU A 64 -11.53 5.09 -11.47
C GLU A 64 -10.24 4.42 -12.00
N PRO A 65 -10.33 3.15 -12.41
CA PRO A 65 -9.16 2.37 -12.75
C PRO A 65 -8.65 2.81 -14.13
N VAL A 66 -7.35 3.05 -14.23
CA VAL A 66 -6.70 3.44 -15.49
C VAL A 66 -6.43 2.19 -16.32
N PRO A 67 -6.81 2.15 -17.61
CA PRO A 67 -6.48 1.04 -18.51
C PRO A 67 -4.99 0.69 -18.47
N ALA A 68 -4.65 -0.59 -18.46
CA ALA A 68 -3.26 -1.05 -18.41
C ALA A 68 -2.40 -0.45 -19.51
N LYS A 69 -2.94 -0.41 -20.74
CA LYS A 69 -2.30 0.24 -21.88
C LYS A 69 -1.85 1.69 -21.64
N GLU A 70 -2.56 2.45 -20.80
CA GLU A 70 -2.24 3.86 -20.52
C GLU A 70 -1.26 4.01 -19.36
N MET A 71 -1.23 3.04 -18.44
CA MET A 71 -0.34 3.02 -17.29
C MET A 71 1.04 2.46 -17.64
N LEU A 72 1.11 1.51 -18.59
CA LEU A 72 2.36 0.85 -18.98
C LEU A 72 3.42 1.85 -19.43
N GLY A 73 4.55 1.87 -18.71
CA GLY A 73 5.66 2.82 -18.95
C GLY A 73 5.35 4.29 -18.64
N ASN A 74 4.20 4.60 -18.05
CA ASN A 74 3.76 5.98 -17.82
C ASN A 74 4.02 6.44 -16.38
N GLU A 75 5.29 6.65 -16.06
CA GLU A 75 5.74 7.09 -14.74
C GLU A 75 5.10 8.42 -14.31
N ALA A 76 4.91 9.35 -15.25
CA ALA A 76 4.32 10.66 -14.97
C ALA A 76 2.85 10.55 -14.50
N LEU A 77 2.08 9.66 -15.12
CA LEU A 77 0.70 9.39 -14.72
C LEU A 77 0.63 8.74 -13.33
N MET A 78 1.45 7.72 -13.09
CA MET A 78 1.56 7.07 -11.78
C MET A 78 1.92 8.10 -10.70
N ASN A 79 2.96 8.90 -10.92
CA ASN A 79 3.41 9.92 -9.97
C ASN A 79 2.34 10.98 -9.69
N ARG A 80 1.60 11.42 -10.73
CA ARG A 80 0.48 12.37 -10.57
C ARG A 80 -0.63 11.78 -9.70
N ARG A 81 -1.00 10.52 -9.90
CA ARG A 81 -2.02 9.83 -9.08
C ARG A 81 -1.55 9.60 -7.65
N ARG A 82 -0.25 9.36 -7.44
CA ARG A 82 0.35 9.06 -6.13
C ARG A 82 0.83 10.28 -5.34
N CYS A 83 0.92 11.47 -5.95
CA CYS A 83 1.48 12.69 -5.34
C CYS A 83 0.89 13.05 -3.97
N SER A 84 -0.40 12.78 -3.78
CA SER A 84 -1.11 13.08 -2.53
C SER A 84 -1.12 11.90 -1.56
N PHE A 85 -0.97 10.68 -2.07
CA PHE A 85 -1.06 9.44 -1.29
C PHE A 85 0.00 9.37 -0.19
N ASN A 86 1.26 9.67 -0.50
CA ASN A 86 2.37 9.61 0.46
C ASN A 86 2.11 10.44 1.73
N LYS A 87 1.36 11.55 1.63
CA LYS A 87 1.02 12.40 2.78
C LYS A 87 -0.24 11.89 3.49
N TYR A 88 -1.21 11.35 2.75
CA TYR A 88 -2.43 10.77 3.33
C TYR A 88 -2.17 9.53 4.18
N MET A 89 -1.13 8.74 3.88
CA MET A 89 -0.71 7.62 4.74
C MET A 89 -0.41 8.06 6.18
N SER A 90 0.01 9.31 6.38
CA SER A 90 0.29 9.86 7.71
C SER A 90 -0.96 10.39 8.42
N VAL A 91 -2.12 10.39 7.77
CA VAL A 91 -3.41 10.86 8.31
C VAL A 91 -4.21 9.65 8.84
N PRO A 92 -4.40 9.51 10.17
CA PRO A 92 -5.03 8.31 10.73
C PRO A 92 -6.45 8.03 10.23
N ILE A 93 -7.30 9.05 10.12
CA ILE A 93 -8.68 8.87 9.62
C ILE A 93 -8.69 8.37 8.17
N TRP A 94 -7.76 8.85 7.34
CA TRP A 94 -7.63 8.39 5.96
C TRP A 94 -7.23 6.92 5.92
N ARG A 95 -6.21 6.53 6.71
CA ARG A 95 -5.78 5.14 6.82
C ARG A 95 -6.93 4.22 7.22
N ILE A 96 -7.67 4.55 8.28
CA ILE A 96 -8.78 3.71 8.78
C ILE A 96 -9.78 3.37 7.66
N ARG A 97 -10.01 4.30 6.73
CA ARG A 97 -10.96 4.16 5.62
C ARG A 97 -10.38 3.55 4.35
N ASP A 98 -9.06 3.49 4.24
CA ASP A 98 -8.39 2.82 3.11
C ASP A 98 -8.66 1.30 3.13
N THR A 99 -8.45 0.64 1.99
CA THR A 99 -8.76 -0.77 1.76
C THR A 99 -7.57 -1.52 1.16
N PRO A 100 -7.49 -2.86 1.36
CA PRO A 100 -6.45 -3.67 0.72
C PRO A 100 -6.50 -3.55 -0.81
N LEU A 101 -7.71 -3.52 -1.40
CA LEU A 101 -7.86 -3.41 -2.85
C LEU A 101 -7.27 -2.11 -3.40
N ARG A 102 -7.50 -0.97 -2.75
CA ARG A 102 -6.89 0.30 -3.16
C ARG A 102 -5.37 0.28 -3.07
N SER A 103 -4.81 -0.46 -2.11
CA SER A 103 -3.37 -0.65 -1.96
C SER A 103 -2.79 -1.53 -3.07
N LEU A 104 -3.49 -2.61 -3.42
CA LEU A 104 -3.13 -3.47 -4.57
C LEU A 104 -3.13 -2.68 -5.89
N HIS A 105 -4.13 -1.83 -6.13
CA HIS A 105 -4.11 -0.99 -7.33
C HIS A 105 -2.94 -0.01 -7.35
N ARG A 106 -2.49 0.51 -6.20
CA ARG A 106 -1.27 1.35 -6.15
C ARG A 106 0.00 0.54 -6.43
N LEU A 107 0.07 -0.72 -5.98
CA LEU A 107 1.16 -1.64 -6.33
C LEU A 107 1.16 -1.91 -7.84
N TYR A 108 -0.01 -2.22 -8.41
CA TYR A 108 -0.19 -2.39 -9.85
C TYR A 108 0.25 -1.14 -10.62
N GLU A 109 -0.22 0.06 -10.24
CA GLU A 109 0.14 1.31 -10.93
C GLU A 109 1.65 1.54 -10.93
N SER A 110 2.33 1.21 -9.83
CA SER A 110 3.80 1.32 -9.71
C SER A 110 4.52 0.31 -10.61
N MET A 111 4.06 -0.95 -10.58
CA MET A 111 4.67 -2.04 -11.34
C MET A 111 4.44 -1.87 -12.85
N ALA A 112 3.24 -1.47 -13.27
CA ALA A 112 2.93 -1.20 -14.67
C ALA A 112 3.68 0.04 -15.19
N SER A 113 3.84 1.08 -14.39
CA SER A 113 4.54 2.29 -14.85
C SER A 113 6.05 2.11 -15.02
N GLY A 114 6.63 1.00 -14.54
CA GLY A 114 8.08 0.77 -14.54
C GLY A 114 8.83 1.47 -13.40
N GLU A 115 8.12 2.16 -12.49
CA GLU A 115 8.73 2.86 -11.36
C GLU A 115 8.48 2.06 -10.08
N TYR A 116 9.47 1.26 -9.72
CA TYR A 116 9.36 0.26 -8.66
C TYR A 116 9.66 0.79 -7.25
N THR A 117 10.31 1.94 -7.09
CA THR A 117 10.63 2.52 -5.76
C THR A 117 9.39 2.65 -4.85
N PRO A 118 8.21 3.09 -5.35
CA PRO A 118 6.92 3.02 -4.66
C PRO A 118 6.52 1.71 -3.99
N ILE A 119 6.94 0.56 -4.53
CA ILE A 119 6.42 -0.77 -4.19
C ILE A 119 6.81 -1.17 -2.77
N GLY A 120 8.07 -0.96 -2.39
CA GLY A 120 8.54 -1.31 -1.04
C GLY A 120 7.73 -0.59 0.05
N ARG A 121 7.52 0.71 -0.12
CA ARG A 121 6.70 1.53 0.81
C ARG A 121 5.24 1.08 0.87
N GLU A 122 4.64 0.77 -0.28
CA GLU A 122 3.25 0.31 -0.33
C GLU A 122 3.10 -1.07 0.33
N THR A 123 4.08 -1.95 0.11
CA THR A 123 4.13 -3.29 0.70
C THR A 123 4.28 -3.23 2.21
N GLU A 124 5.19 -2.39 2.71
CA GLU A 124 5.36 -2.12 4.13
C GLU A 124 4.08 -1.56 4.76
N TYR A 125 3.41 -0.62 4.07
CA TYR A 125 2.13 -0.11 4.51
C TYR A 125 1.09 -1.22 4.59
N PHE A 126 0.89 -2.00 3.53
CA PHE A 126 -0.04 -3.12 3.53
C PHE A 126 0.23 -4.09 4.69
N TRP A 127 1.51 -4.41 4.91
CA TRP A 127 1.97 -5.27 6.00
C TRP A 127 1.49 -4.76 7.36
N TYR A 128 1.82 -3.52 7.74
CA TYR A 128 1.43 -2.95 9.05
C TYR A 128 -0.04 -2.55 9.15
N ARG A 129 -0.76 -2.46 8.03
CA ARG A 129 -2.22 -2.31 8.08
C ARG A 129 -2.94 -3.53 8.63
N GLY A 130 -2.27 -4.68 8.72
CA GLY A 130 -2.86 -5.89 9.29
C GLY A 130 -3.99 -6.48 8.44
N TRP A 131 -4.15 -6.02 7.20
CA TRP A 131 -5.19 -6.56 6.31
C TRP A 131 -4.94 -8.05 6.01
N PRO A 132 -5.94 -8.92 6.22
CA PRO A 132 -5.84 -10.32 5.82
C PRO A 132 -5.82 -10.43 4.30
N LEU A 133 -4.92 -11.26 3.76
CA LEU A 133 -4.81 -11.51 2.32
C LEU A 133 -5.94 -12.43 1.82
N GLU A 134 -6.30 -13.43 2.62
CA GLU A 134 -7.35 -14.41 2.31
C GLU A 134 -8.76 -13.81 2.11
N THR A 135 -9.06 -12.66 2.72
CA THR A 135 -10.38 -12.02 2.63
C THR A 135 -10.44 -10.90 1.61
N ILE A 136 -9.42 -10.75 0.75
CA ILE A 136 -9.45 -9.75 -0.30
C ILE A 136 -10.49 -10.18 -1.32
N GLU A 137 -11.52 -9.35 -1.49
CA GLU A 137 -12.58 -9.55 -2.46
C GLU A 137 -12.01 -9.52 -3.89
N ASP A 138 -12.57 -10.37 -4.75
CA ASP A 138 -12.23 -10.41 -6.17
C ASP A 138 -12.69 -9.10 -6.84
N PRO A 139 -11.79 -8.31 -7.45
CA PRO A 139 -12.17 -7.09 -8.15
C PRO A 139 -12.99 -7.33 -9.42
N GLN A 140 -12.99 -8.55 -9.97
CA GLN A 140 -13.62 -8.88 -11.27
C GLN A 140 -13.26 -7.86 -12.35
N ASP A 141 -11.96 -7.58 -12.44
CA ASP A 141 -11.46 -6.45 -13.21
C ASP A 141 -11.65 -6.69 -14.73
N PRO A 142 -12.34 -5.79 -15.45
CA PRO A 142 -12.61 -5.98 -16.88
C PRO A 142 -11.37 -5.86 -17.76
N ASP A 143 -10.28 -5.30 -17.25
CA ASP A 143 -9.01 -5.22 -17.96
C ASP A 143 -8.16 -6.47 -17.63
N PRO A 144 -7.99 -7.41 -18.58
CA PRO A 144 -7.34 -8.69 -18.32
C PRO A 144 -5.88 -8.54 -17.90
N ILE A 145 -5.18 -7.51 -18.39
CA ILE A 145 -3.78 -7.26 -18.05
C ILE A 145 -3.70 -6.79 -16.60
N ARG A 146 -4.53 -5.80 -16.24
CA ARG A 146 -4.59 -5.29 -14.86
C ARG A 146 -5.00 -6.39 -13.90
N TYR A 147 -5.98 -7.21 -14.28
CA TYR A 147 -6.46 -8.32 -13.45
C TYR A 147 -5.37 -9.36 -13.18
N ALA A 148 -4.63 -9.77 -14.22
CA ALA A 148 -3.54 -10.72 -14.11
C ALA A 148 -2.38 -10.20 -13.25
N ILE A 149 -2.04 -8.90 -13.34
CA ILE A 149 -1.02 -8.27 -12.49
C ILE A 149 -1.49 -8.24 -11.03
N ILE A 150 -2.72 -7.82 -10.77
CA ILE A 150 -3.26 -7.76 -9.40
C ILE A 150 -3.32 -9.16 -8.78
N ALA A 151 -3.76 -10.18 -9.51
CA ALA A 151 -3.78 -11.56 -9.03
C ALA A 151 -2.36 -12.06 -8.68
N SER A 152 -1.39 -11.79 -9.56
CA SER A 152 0.01 -12.15 -9.33
C SER A 152 0.62 -11.40 -8.14
N LEU A 153 0.29 -10.12 -7.96
CA LEU A 153 0.71 -9.33 -6.81
C LEU A 153 0.17 -9.90 -5.50
N VAL A 154 -1.10 -10.33 -5.46
CA VAL A 154 -1.69 -10.92 -4.26
C VAL A 154 -0.97 -12.22 -3.88
N GLU A 155 -0.74 -13.10 -4.83
CA GLU A 155 0.00 -14.36 -4.62
C GLU A 155 1.45 -14.11 -4.18
N GLU A 156 2.11 -13.11 -4.77
CA GLU A 156 3.49 -12.76 -4.42
C GLU A 156 3.57 -12.10 -3.03
N LEU A 157 2.58 -11.28 -2.65
CA LEU A 157 2.51 -10.71 -1.30
C LEU A 157 2.38 -11.79 -0.23
N VAL A 158 1.64 -12.88 -0.49
CA VAL A 158 1.59 -14.03 0.43
C VAL A 158 2.99 -14.60 0.65
N THR A 159 3.74 -14.80 -0.45
CA THR A 159 5.11 -15.34 -0.40
C THR A 159 6.04 -14.40 0.35
N ALA A 160 6.04 -13.11 0.00
CA ALA A 160 6.86 -12.08 0.63
C ALA A 160 6.54 -11.92 2.13
N PHE A 161 5.27 -11.99 2.51
CA PHE A 161 4.86 -11.85 3.90
C PHE A 161 5.19 -13.09 4.73
N ASN A 162 5.06 -14.29 4.18
CA ASN A 162 5.50 -15.51 4.83
C ASN A 162 7.03 -15.53 5.03
N TRP A 163 7.78 -15.00 4.07
CA TRP A 163 9.22 -14.76 4.23
C TRP A 163 9.52 -13.75 5.35
N ARG A 164 8.79 -12.63 5.44
CA ARG A 164 8.96 -11.68 6.57
C ARG A 164 8.66 -12.34 7.93
N LEU A 165 7.60 -13.15 8.00
CA LEU A 165 7.23 -13.89 9.21
C LEU A 165 8.31 -14.90 9.63
N SER A 166 8.91 -15.61 8.66
CA SER A 166 9.99 -16.57 8.92
C SER A 166 11.25 -15.90 9.46
N LEU A 167 11.51 -14.65 9.07
CA LEU A 167 12.59 -13.83 9.65
C LEU A 167 12.29 -13.29 11.06
N GLY A 168 11.09 -13.53 11.60
CA GLY A 168 10.70 -13.02 12.91
C GLY A 168 10.02 -11.67 12.89
N MET A 169 9.76 -11.08 11.72
CA MET A 169 8.97 -9.85 11.67
C MET A 169 7.52 -10.12 12.06
N ARG A 170 6.87 -9.13 12.69
CA ARG A 170 5.45 -9.18 13.04
C ARG A 170 4.72 -7.93 12.56
N ARG A 171 3.43 -8.09 12.26
CA ARG A 171 2.56 -7.03 11.69
C ARG A 171 2.11 -6.00 12.72
N ASP A 172 2.28 -6.31 14.00
CA ASP A 172 1.96 -5.47 15.16
C ASP A 172 3.20 -4.74 15.72
N HIS A 173 4.33 -4.78 15.00
CA HIS A 173 5.63 -4.26 15.39
C HIS A 173 6.32 -4.99 16.56
N GLN A 174 5.77 -6.11 17.05
CA GLN A 174 6.41 -6.92 18.10
C GLN A 174 7.36 -7.96 17.47
N HIS A 175 8.43 -7.48 16.81
CA HIS A 175 9.38 -8.33 16.11
C HIS A 175 10.09 -9.31 17.07
N VAL A 176 10.30 -10.54 16.62
CA VAL A 176 11.09 -11.55 17.30
C VAL A 176 12.50 -11.51 16.72
N LEU A 177 13.43 -10.91 17.45
CA LEU A 177 14.83 -10.80 17.03
C LEU A 177 15.61 -12.03 17.52
N ARG A 178 16.40 -12.60 16.62
CA ARG A 178 17.40 -13.61 16.94
C ARG A 178 18.58 -12.93 17.62
N SER A 179 19.15 -13.56 18.64
CA SER A 179 20.31 -13.02 19.36
C SER A 179 21.62 -13.43 18.68
N SER A 180 21.63 -14.62 18.07
CA SER A 180 22.73 -15.15 17.27
C SER A 180 22.22 -15.72 15.94
N ASP A 181 23.09 -15.80 14.93
CA ASP A 181 22.82 -16.47 13.66
C ASP A 181 22.66 -18.00 13.79
N ASP A 182 22.99 -18.57 14.95
CA ASP A 182 22.77 -19.98 15.27
C ASP A 182 21.37 -20.26 15.85
N ASP A 183 20.63 -19.23 16.30
CA ASP A 183 19.31 -19.41 16.89
C ASP A 183 18.31 -19.93 15.85
N PRO A 184 17.39 -20.86 16.15
CA PRO A 184 16.41 -21.30 15.16
C PRO A 184 15.51 -20.14 14.70
N TYR A 185 15.05 -20.19 13.45
CA TYR A 185 14.07 -19.23 12.96
C TYR A 185 12.79 -19.29 13.80
N PRO A 186 12.19 -18.13 14.13
CA PRO A 186 11.03 -18.09 15.01
C PRO A 186 9.82 -18.74 14.34
N PRO A 187 9.02 -19.52 15.08
CA PRO A 187 7.81 -20.12 14.54
C PRO A 187 6.82 -19.02 14.11
N TYR A 188 6.06 -19.30 13.06
CA TYR A 188 5.01 -18.43 12.57
C TYR A 188 3.86 -19.23 11.98
N ILE A 189 2.69 -18.61 11.92
CA ILE A 189 1.52 -19.15 11.23
C ILE A 189 1.56 -18.63 9.80
N PRO A 190 1.64 -19.49 8.78
CA PRO A 190 1.62 -19.06 7.39
C PRO A 190 0.32 -18.33 7.05
N LEU A 191 0.47 -17.24 6.30
CA LEU A 191 -0.64 -16.54 5.66
C LEU A 191 -1.03 -17.28 4.39
N SER A 192 -2.32 -17.27 4.10
CA SER A 192 -2.90 -17.79 2.85
C SER A 192 -3.44 -16.65 1.99
N GLY A 193 -3.47 -16.87 0.68
CA GLY A 193 -4.09 -15.97 -0.29
C GLY A 193 -5.58 -16.26 -0.49
N PRO A 194 -6.31 -15.37 -1.16
CA PRO A 194 -7.70 -15.61 -1.52
C PRO A 194 -7.78 -16.58 -2.71
N THR A 195 -8.80 -17.43 -2.75
CA THR A 195 -8.93 -18.49 -3.77
C THR A 195 -9.20 -17.98 -5.18
N TRP A 196 -9.71 -16.75 -5.33
CA TRP A 196 -10.04 -16.21 -6.65
C TRP A 196 -8.80 -16.01 -7.52
N THR A 197 -7.61 -15.79 -6.95
CA THR A 197 -6.40 -15.56 -7.75
C THR A 197 -6.05 -16.78 -8.60
N GLU A 198 -6.28 -17.98 -8.06
CA GLU A 198 -6.02 -19.26 -8.74
C GLU A 198 -6.82 -19.42 -10.04
N HIS A 199 -7.96 -18.75 -10.12
CA HIS A 199 -8.88 -18.84 -11.25
C HIS A 199 -8.64 -17.75 -12.31
N VAL A 200 -7.72 -16.82 -12.06
CA VAL A 200 -7.41 -15.73 -13.02
C VAL A 200 -6.56 -16.29 -14.15
N PRO A 201 -7.04 -16.23 -15.42
CA PRO A 201 -6.35 -16.82 -16.55
C PRO A 201 -5.07 -16.05 -16.91
N PRO A 202 -4.15 -16.69 -17.65
CA PRO A 202 -3.01 -15.99 -18.24
C PRO A 202 -3.47 -14.95 -19.27
N ILE A 203 -2.63 -13.94 -19.48
CA ILE A 203 -2.92 -12.91 -20.49
C ILE A 203 -2.85 -13.55 -21.87
N MET A 204 -3.95 -13.46 -22.62
CA MET A 204 -4.06 -13.93 -24.00
C MET A 204 -3.33 -12.97 -24.97
N PRO A 205 -2.77 -13.48 -26.08
CA PRO A 205 -2.04 -12.65 -27.06
C PRO A 205 -2.84 -11.47 -27.61
N GLU A 206 -4.15 -11.64 -27.83
CA GLU A 206 -5.07 -10.61 -28.31
C GLU A 206 -5.13 -9.37 -27.40
N HIS A 207 -4.92 -9.54 -26.10
CA HIS A 207 -4.89 -8.41 -25.16
C HIS A 207 -3.60 -7.59 -25.27
N LEU A 208 -2.54 -8.16 -25.83
CA LEU A 208 -1.22 -7.55 -25.94
C LEU A 208 -1.00 -6.75 -27.24
N GLU A 209 -1.85 -6.95 -28.25
CA GLU A 209 -1.69 -6.36 -29.59
C GLU A 209 -1.71 -4.82 -29.59
N CYS A 210 -2.45 -4.21 -28.65
CA CYS A 210 -2.63 -2.77 -28.55
C CYS A 210 -1.70 -2.10 -27.51
N LEU A 211 -0.67 -2.80 -27.04
CA LEU A 211 0.25 -2.27 -26.04
C LEU A 211 1.31 -1.34 -26.65
N PRO A 212 1.90 -0.43 -25.86
CA PRO A 212 3.06 0.34 -26.29
C PRO A 212 4.22 -0.60 -26.69
N LEU A 213 5.03 -0.14 -27.66
CA LEU A 213 6.20 -0.89 -28.12
C LEU A 213 7.16 -1.20 -26.96
N GLY A 214 7.70 -2.43 -26.93
CA GLY A 214 8.65 -2.89 -25.92
C GLY A 214 8.06 -3.62 -24.72
N PHE A 215 6.72 -3.67 -24.58
CA PHE A 215 6.05 -4.39 -23.49
C PHE A 215 5.59 -5.81 -23.86
N THR A 216 5.86 -6.26 -25.08
CA THR A 216 5.51 -7.60 -25.55
C THR A 216 6.75 -8.25 -26.17
N ASN A 217 7.04 -9.50 -25.80
CA ASN A 217 8.13 -10.28 -26.40
C ASN A 217 7.62 -11.20 -27.55
N GLU A 218 8.55 -11.90 -28.20
CA GLU A 218 8.26 -12.87 -29.27
C GLU A 218 7.39 -14.05 -28.80
N GLU A 219 7.37 -14.33 -27.49
CA GLU A 219 6.55 -15.39 -26.87
C GLU A 219 5.13 -14.91 -26.49
N HIS A 220 4.73 -13.69 -26.89
CA HIS A 220 3.45 -13.08 -26.52
C HIS A 220 3.23 -13.00 -25.01
N GLN A 221 4.27 -12.62 -24.26
CA GLN A 221 4.21 -12.34 -22.84
C GLN A 221 4.31 -10.83 -22.60
N LEU A 222 3.69 -10.36 -21.52
CA LEU A 222 3.82 -9.01 -21.02
C LEU A 222 5.19 -8.85 -20.34
N VAL A 223 6.06 -8.01 -20.88
CA VAL A 223 7.38 -7.70 -20.30
C VAL A 223 7.30 -6.40 -19.51
N LEU A 224 7.36 -6.51 -18.18
CA LEU A 224 7.45 -5.35 -17.28
C LEU A 224 8.90 -5.06 -16.86
N GLU A 225 9.72 -6.11 -16.78
CA GLU A 225 11.16 -6.00 -16.53
C GLU A 225 11.88 -7.08 -17.32
N GLU A 226 12.89 -6.69 -18.10
CA GLU A 226 13.67 -7.63 -18.90
C GLU A 226 14.37 -8.67 -18.01
N LYS A 227 14.42 -9.93 -18.48
CA LYS A 227 15.02 -11.06 -17.77
C LYS A 227 14.34 -11.39 -16.43
N GLY A 228 13.11 -10.91 -16.22
CA GLY A 228 12.29 -11.31 -15.10
C GLY A 228 12.07 -12.83 -15.04
N CYS A 229 12.23 -13.43 -13.85
CA CYS A 229 12.15 -14.88 -13.69
C CYS A 229 11.15 -15.33 -12.60
N ASN A 230 10.27 -14.43 -12.16
CA ASN A 230 9.31 -14.74 -11.12
C ASN A 230 8.26 -15.77 -11.61
N LYS A 231 8.20 -16.93 -10.94
CA LYS A 231 7.31 -18.03 -11.31
C LYS A 231 5.82 -17.72 -11.14
N ILE A 232 5.45 -16.88 -10.17
CA ILE A 232 4.05 -16.51 -9.90
C ILE A 232 3.50 -15.67 -11.06
N PHE A 233 4.27 -14.68 -11.51
CA PHE A 233 3.92 -13.83 -12.65
C PHE A 233 4.00 -14.57 -13.99
N LEU A 234 4.98 -15.47 -14.16
CA LEU A 234 5.12 -16.29 -15.36
C LEU A 234 3.89 -17.19 -15.62
N LYS A 235 3.20 -17.68 -14.57
CA LYS A 235 1.93 -18.43 -14.74
C LYS A 235 0.88 -17.66 -15.53
N ARG A 236 0.97 -16.33 -15.55
CA ARG A 236 0.03 -15.44 -16.23
C ARG A 236 0.60 -14.76 -17.48
N ASN A 237 1.71 -15.28 -18.02
CA ASN A 237 2.44 -14.71 -19.14
C ASN A 237 3.00 -13.31 -18.85
N ILE A 238 3.49 -13.08 -17.63
CA ILE A 238 4.12 -11.80 -17.24
C ILE A 238 5.59 -12.04 -16.86
N VAL A 239 6.48 -11.29 -17.49
CA VAL A 239 7.93 -11.29 -17.24
C VAL A 239 8.28 -10.08 -16.38
N THR A 240 8.64 -10.33 -15.13
CA THR A 240 9.02 -9.28 -14.16
C THR A 240 9.88 -9.84 -13.03
N ASN A 241 10.53 -8.95 -12.27
CA ASN A 241 11.11 -9.27 -10.97
C ASN A 241 10.28 -8.65 -9.84
N VAL A 242 10.46 -9.20 -8.64
CA VAL A 242 9.61 -8.89 -7.48
C VAL A 242 10.41 -8.41 -6.27
N GLY A 243 11.71 -8.13 -6.44
CA GLY A 243 12.63 -7.81 -5.33
C GLY A 243 12.14 -6.67 -4.42
N TRP A 244 11.45 -5.68 -4.99
CA TRP A 244 10.89 -4.56 -4.22
C TRP A 244 9.76 -4.95 -3.25
N LEU A 245 9.10 -6.10 -3.43
CA LEU A 245 8.13 -6.63 -2.46
C LEU A 245 8.84 -7.20 -1.20
N TYR A 246 10.12 -7.56 -1.34
CA TYR A 246 10.95 -8.13 -0.28
C TYR A 246 11.80 -7.09 0.46
N THR A 247 11.68 -5.80 0.13
CA THR A 247 12.39 -4.74 0.84
C THR A 247 11.83 -4.57 2.26
N ILE A 248 12.73 -4.57 3.24
CA ILE A 248 12.48 -4.38 4.68
C ILE A 248 13.19 -3.14 5.23
#